data_AF-G2QFB3-F1
#
_entry.id   AF-G2QFB3-F1
#
_cell.length_a   1.000
_cell.length_b   1.000
_cell.length_c   1.000
_cell.angle_alpha   90.00
_cell.angle_beta   90.00
_cell.angle_gamma   90.00
#
_symmetry.space_group_name_H-M   'P 1'
#
loop_
_entity.id
_entity.type
_entity.pdbx_description
1 polymer ?
#
loop_
_entity_poly.entity_id
_entity_poly.type
_entity_poly.pdbx_seq_one_letter_code
_entity_poly.pdbx_strand_id
1 'polypeptide(L)'
;HGILGAAAMVALFPSEAILLRILPSRVGLWVHALMQILAICVLVAAVGLGIHLVQDMSDSDINSHFIIGLVVMACLILQPIFGIIHHEKFKRLRRRTIASYVHLFNGRICMTLGIVNGGLGLWIAGASDKLKIAYIATAAALWTLWLLTAIWGEWRIWKMTPRPCRRRKLRSPTSWTHQLGETSF
;
A
#
# COMPACT_ATOMS: atom_id res chain seq x y z
N HIS A 1 19.05 11.83 -12.00
CA HIS A 1 18.00 10.81 -11.75
C HIS A 1 17.72 10.63 -10.25
N GLY A 2 18.76 10.50 -9.41
CA GLY A 2 18.63 10.23 -7.96
C GLY A 2 17.78 11.22 -7.15
N ILE A 3 17.88 12.54 -7.38
CA ILE A 3 17.05 13.54 -6.68
C ILE A 3 15.55 13.31 -6.94
N LEU A 4 15.18 13.06 -8.20
CA LEU A 4 13.79 12.78 -8.58
C LEU A 4 13.32 11.46 -7.95
N GLY A 5 14.16 10.42 -7.99
CA GLY A 5 13.87 9.13 -7.37
C GLY A 5 13.65 9.25 -5.85
N ALA A 6 14.49 10.01 -5.15
CA ALA A 6 14.34 10.30 -3.73
C ALA A 6 13.07 11.11 -3.45
N ALA A 7 12.80 12.16 -4.22
CA ALA A 7 11.58 12.96 -4.08
C ALA A 7 10.31 12.10 -4.24
N ALA A 8 10.27 11.22 -5.24
CA ALA A 8 9.15 10.30 -5.42
C ALA A 8 9.04 9.28 -4.28
N MET A 9 10.09 8.48 -4.05
CA MET A 9 10.05 7.30 -3.17
C MET A 9 10.12 7.61 -1.68
N VAL A 10 10.86 8.64 -1.29
CA VAL A 10 11.05 9.01 0.13
C VAL A 10 10.02 10.03 0.58
N ALA A 11 9.69 11.01 -0.27
CA ALA A 11 8.78 12.09 0.12
C ALA A 11 7.35 11.87 -0.37
N LEU A 12 7.10 11.83 -1.68
CA LEU A 12 5.75 11.88 -2.23
C LEU A 12 4.92 10.64 -1.89
N PHE A 13 5.41 9.42 -2.17
CA PHE A 13 4.68 8.18 -1.91
C PHE A 13 4.37 7.95 -0.41
N PRO A 14 5.30 8.15 0.54
CA PRO A 14 4.97 8.05 1.95
C PRO A 14 3.97 9.13 2.39
N SER A 15 4.15 10.37 1.91
CA SER A 15 3.28 11.50 2.29
C SER A 15 1.84 11.30 1.87
N GLU A 16 1.58 10.87 0.63
CA GLU A 16 0.20 10.64 0.18
C GLU A 16 -0.52 9.58 1.02
N ALA A 17 0.20 8.53 1.41
CA ALA A 17 -0.35 7.43 2.17
C ALA A 17 -0.60 7.84 3.63
N ILE A 18 0.27 8.67 4.21
CA ILE A 18 0.05 9.29 5.51
C ILE A 18 -1.18 10.21 5.47
N LEU A 19 -1.25 11.11 4.49
CA LEU A 19 -2.32 12.10 4.36
C LEU A 19 -3.69 11.45 4.16
N LEU A 20 -3.78 10.34 3.40
CA LEU A 20 -5.01 9.57 3.25
C LEU A 20 -5.62 9.11 4.58
N ARG A 21 -4.79 8.95 5.63
CA ARG A 21 -5.20 8.43 6.95
C ARG A 21 -5.51 9.51 7.97
N ILE A 22 -5.00 10.73 7.75
CA ILE A 22 -5.15 11.88 8.65
C ILE A 22 -6.29 12.79 8.15
N LEU A 23 -6.41 12.98 6.84
CA LEU A 23 -7.40 13.87 6.25
C LEU A 23 -8.81 13.27 6.26
N PRO A 24 -9.87 14.11 6.21
CA PRO A 24 -11.24 13.65 6.06
C PRO A 24 -11.42 12.81 4.79
N SER A 25 -12.21 11.73 4.88
CA SER A 25 -12.31 10.69 3.84
C SER A 25 -12.46 11.18 2.39
N ARG A 26 -13.24 12.24 2.13
CA ARG A 26 -13.39 12.81 0.78
C ARG A 26 -12.15 13.57 0.32
N VAL A 27 -11.61 14.44 1.17
CA VAL A 27 -10.41 15.26 0.86
C VAL A 27 -9.18 14.36 0.74
N GLY A 28 -9.01 13.41 1.67
CA GLY A 28 -7.91 12.46 1.67
C GLY A 28 -7.86 11.60 0.40
N LEU A 29 -9.01 11.20 -0.15
CA LEU A 29 -9.06 10.44 -1.40
C LEU A 29 -8.59 11.27 -2.60
N TRP A 30 -9.01 12.53 -2.70
CA TRP A 30 -8.57 13.42 -3.79
C TRP A 30 -7.09 13.77 -3.68
N VAL A 31 -6.62 14.09 -2.47
CA VAL A 31 -5.19 14.35 -2.20
C VAL A 31 -4.35 13.13 -2.54
N HIS A 32 -4.80 11.93 -2.14
CA HIS A 32 -4.13 10.69 -2.51
C HIS A 32 -4.06 10.52 -4.02
N ALA A 33 -5.18 10.63 -4.74
CA ALA A 33 -5.17 10.45 -6.20
C ALA A 33 -4.25 11.46 -6.92
N LEU A 34 -4.26 12.72 -6.50
CA LEU A 34 -3.43 13.77 -7.09
C LEU A 34 -1.94 13.54 -6.81
N MET A 35 -1.59 13.27 -5.55
CA MET A 35 -0.21 13.00 -5.18
C MET A 35 0.30 11.68 -5.79
N GLN A 36 -0.57 10.68 -5.95
CA GLN A 36 -0.24 9.41 -6.62
C GLN A 36 0.18 9.67 -8.07
N ILE A 37 -0.60 10.47 -8.81
CA ILE A 37 -0.30 10.82 -10.20
C ILE A 37 1.01 11.61 -10.26
N LEU A 38 1.18 12.63 -9.40
CA LEU A 38 2.41 13.42 -9.33
C LEU A 38 3.64 12.56 -9.03
N ALA A 39 3.55 11.69 -8.03
CA ALA A 39 4.64 10.79 -7.63
C ALA A 39 5.02 9.82 -8.75
N ILE A 40 4.03 9.27 -9.47
CA ILE A 40 4.28 8.42 -10.64
C ILE A 40 4.98 9.21 -11.74
N CYS A 41 4.54 10.43 -12.07
CA CYS A 41 5.20 11.26 -13.08
C CYS A 41 6.67 11.55 -12.72
N VAL A 42 6.95 11.91 -11.47
CA VAL A 42 8.31 12.14 -10.99
C VAL A 42 9.14 10.85 -11.02
N LEU A 43 8.56 9.71 -10.65
CA LEU A 43 9.23 8.41 -10.71
C LEU A 43 9.55 8.00 -12.15
N VAL A 44 8.62 8.19 -13.09
CA VAL A 44 8.83 7.91 -14.52
C VAL A 44 9.96 8.79 -15.07
N ALA A 45 10.00 10.07 -14.73
CA ALA A 45 11.11 10.96 -15.10
C ALA A 45 12.45 10.49 -14.48
N ALA A 46 12.44 10.06 -13.23
CA ALA A 46 13.62 9.52 -12.55
C ALA A 46 14.15 8.23 -13.22
N VAL A 47 13.25 7.33 -13.61
CA VAL A 47 13.62 6.07 -14.28
C VAL A 47 14.06 6.34 -15.72
N GLY A 48 13.36 7.20 -16.47
CA GLY A 48 13.75 7.60 -17.82
C GLY A 48 15.17 8.19 -17.87
N LEU A 49 15.50 9.07 -16.92
CA LEU A 49 16.86 9.59 -16.79
C LEU A 49 17.86 8.51 -16.35
N GLY A 50 17.45 7.53 -15.54
CA GLY A 50 18.28 6.38 -15.18
C GLY A 50 18.61 5.48 -16.38
N ILE A 51 17.62 5.21 -17.24
CA ILE A 51 17.80 4.48 -18.51
C ILE A 51 18.82 5.18 -19.41
N HIS A 52 18.77 6.52 -19.48
CA HIS A 52 19.74 7.27 -20.28
C HIS A 52 21.16 7.20 -19.71
N LEU A 53 21.32 7.12 -18.38
CA LEU A 53 22.64 7.06 -17.74
C LEU A 53 23.31 5.69 -17.87
N VAL A 54 22.55 4.61 -18.05
CA VAL A 54 23.07 3.23 -18.02
C VAL A 54 23.50 2.70 -19.40
N GLN A 55 23.34 3.48 -20.47
CA GLN A 55 23.48 2.99 -21.86
C GLN A 55 24.85 2.35 -22.17
N ASP A 56 25.90 2.72 -21.43
CA ASP A 56 27.28 2.24 -21.64
C ASP A 56 27.91 1.55 -20.40
N MET A 57 27.11 1.21 -19.38
CA MET A 57 27.62 0.65 -18.11
C MET A 57 27.29 -0.84 -17.99
N SER A 58 28.24 -1.68 -17.57
CA SER A 58 28.08 -3.15 -17.53
C SER A 58 28.23 -3.82 -16.14
N ASP A 59 28.22 -3.05 -15.05
CA ASP A 59 28.35 -3.63 -13.69
C ASP A 59 27.07 -4.34 -13.20
N SER A 60 27.26 -5.41 -12.41
CA SER A 60 26.16 -6.21 -11.83
C SER A 60 25.28 -5.44 -10.84
N ASP A 61 25.86 -4.52 -10.08
CA ASP A 61 25.14 -3.72 -9.08
C ASP A 61 24.24 -2.69 -9.77
N ILE A 62 24.73 -2.10 -10.86
CA ILE A 62 23.97 -1.22 -11.74
C ILE A 62 22.77 -1.97 -12.32
N ASN A 63 22.98 -3.21 -12.79
CA ASN A 63 21.91 -4.07 -13.28
C ASN A 63 20.84 -4.34 -12.21
N SER A 64 21.25 -4.60 -10.96
CA SER A 64 20.31 -4.87 -9.87
C SER A 64 19.46 -3.64 -9.51
N HIS A 65 20.09 -2.48 -9.34
CA HIS A 65 19.38 -1.22 -9.06
C HIS A 65 18.37 -0.88 -10.17
N PHE A 66 18.80 -1.07 -11.42
CA PHE A 66 18.00 -0.82 -12.61
C PHE A 66 16.77 -1.74 -12.68
N ILE A 67 16.96 -3.06 -12.57
CA ILE A 67 15.88 -4.05 -12.64
C ILE A 67 14.87 -3.83 -11.51
N ILE A 68 15.33 -3.63 -10.27
CA ILE A 68 14.45 -3.35 -9.13
C ILE A 68 13.65 -2.07 -9.39
N GLY A 69 14.30 -1.01 -9.90
CA GLY A 69 13.66 0.25 -10.24
C GLY A 69 12.54 0.10 -11.27
N LEU A 70 12.77 -0.67 -12.34
CA LEU A 70 11.76 -0.95 -13.36
C LEU A 70 10.57 -1.75 -12.81
N VAL A 71 10.83 -2.77 -11.99
CA VAL A 71 9.77 -3.57 -11.36
C VAL A 71 8.92 -2.70 -10.44
N VAL A 72 9.55 -1.90 -9.56
CA VAL A 72 8.85 -0.97 -8.67
C VAL A 72 8.02 0.03 -9.46
N MET A 73 8.58 0.62 -10.52
CA MET A 73 7.85 1.56 -11.38
C MET A 73 6.61 0.90 -12.02
N ALA A 74 6.77 -0.29 -12.61
CA ALA A 74 5.66 -1.01 -13.25
C ALA A 74 4.55 -1.32 -12.24
N CYS A 75 4.90 -1.84 -11.06
CA CYS A 75 3.95 -2.13 -10.00
C CYS A 75 3.23 -0.87 -9.47
N LEU A 76 3.90 0.28 -9.43
CA LEU A 76 3.30 1.56 -9.01
C LEU A 76 2.45 2.22 -10.11
N ILE A 77 2.74 2.00 -11.39
CA ILE A 77 1.86 2.44 -12.49
C ILE A 77 0.54 1.65 -12.48
N LEU A 78 0.58 0.38 -12.07
CA LEU A 78 -0.63 -0.42 -11.90
C LEU A 78 -1.45 -0.02 -10.66
N GLN A 79 -0.87 0.73 -9.71
CA GLN A 79 -1.55 1.09 -8.47
C GLN A 79 -2.85 1.88 -8.66
N PRO A 80 -2.89 2.96 -9.47
CA PRO A 80 -4.12 3.71 -9.73
C PRO A 80 -5.27 2.82 -10.21
N ILE A 81 -4.99 1.83 -11.06
CA ILE A 81 -6.01 0.90 -11.58
C ILE A 81 -6.59 0.08 -10.43
N PHE A 82 -5.74 -0.55 -9.62
CA PHE A 82 -6.20 -1.31 -8.45
C PHE A 82 -6.85 -0.41 -7.39
N GLY A 83 -6.38 0.83 -7.24
CA GLY A 83 -6.94 1.83 -6.35
C GLY A 83 -8.37 2.18 -6.73
N ILE A 84 -8.63 2.51 -8.00
CA ILE A 84 -9.97 2.80 -8.51
C ILE A 84 -10.90 1.61 -8.25
N ILE A 85 -10.50 0.40 -8.64
CA ILE A 85 -11.30 -0.82 -8.46
C ILE A 85 -11.58 -1.07 -6.98
N HIS A 86 -10.56 -0.93 -6.13
CA HIS A 86 -10.71 -1.10 -4.69
C HIS A 86 -11.65 -0.06 -4.08
N HIS A 87 -11.45 1.23 -4.34
CA HIS A 87 -12.22 2.30 -3.74
C HIS A 87 -13.70 2.20 -4.11
N GLU A 88 -14.01 1.93 -5.39
CA GLU A 88 -15.40 1.72 -5.83
C GLU A 88 -16.04 0.49 -5.16
N LYS A 89 -15.33 -0.64 -5.13
CA LYS A 89 -15.82 -1.84 -4.44
C LYS A 89 -15.99 -1.62 -2.94
N PHE A 90 -15.11 -0.86 -2.29
CA PHE A 90 -15.20 -0.59 -0.86
C PHE A 90 -16.36 0.35 -0.52
N LYS A 91 -16.62 1.37 -1.34
CA LYS A 91 -17.81 2.22 -1.20
C LYS A 91 -19.10 1.39 -1.29
N ARG A 92 -19.18 0.47 -2.27
CA ARG A 92 -20.36 -0.37 -2.50
C ARG A 92 -20.54 -1.49 -1.46
N LEU A 93 -19.47 -2.20 -1.11
CA LEU A 93 -19.55 -3.44 -0.33
C LEU A 93 -19.23 -3.24 1.15
N ARG A 94 -18.63 -2.10 1.54
CA ARG A 94 -18.17 -1.79 2.91
C ARG A 94 -17.25 -2.85 3.52
N ARG A 95 -16.59 -3.67 2.69
CA ARG A 95 -15.64 -4.71 3.11
C ARG A 95 -14.46 -4.79 2.15
N ARG A 96 -13.35 -5.37 2.61
CA ARG A 96 -12.17 -5.65 1.77
C ARG A 96 -12.49 -6.69 0.71
N THR A 97 -11.95 -6.48 -0.47
CA THR A 97 -11.99 -7.41 -1.61
C THR A 97 -10.57 -7.79 -1.99
N ILE A 98 -10.41 -8.72 -2.93
CA ILE A 98 -9.09 -9.10 -3.46
C ILE A 98 -8.33 -7.86 -3.97
N ALA A 99 -9.01 -6.97 -4.70
CA ALA A 99 -8.40 -5.71 -5.18
C ALA A 99 -7.91 -4.82 -4.03
N SER A 100 -8.59 -4.84 -2.87
CA SER A 100 -8.13 -4.15 -1.66
C SER A 100 -6.80 -4.71 -1.20
N TYR A 101 -6.71 -6.03 -1.04
CA TYR A 101 -5.47 -6.66 -0.59
C TYR A 101 -4.33 -6.44 -1.57
N VAL A 102 -4.58 -6.59 -2.88
CA VAL A 102 -3.58 -6.31 -3.92
C VAL A 102 -3.09 -4.86 -3.83
N HIS A 103 -4.00 -3.87 -3.84
CA HIS A 103 -3.64 -2.46 -3.73
C HIS A 103 -2.82 -2.16 -2.45
N LEU A 104 -3.28 -2.62 -1.29
CA LEU A 104 -2.62 -2.38 -0.01
C LEU A 104 -1.23 -3.05 0.09
N PHE A 105 -1.12 -4.34 -0.24
CA PHE A 105 0.16 -5.06 -0.12
C PHE A 105 1.16 -4.65 -1.20
N ASN A 106 0.72 -4.47 -2.44
CA ASN A 106 1.58 -3.99 -3.52
C ASN A 106 2.20 -2.63 -3.16
N GLY A 107 1.40 -1.71 -2.60
CA GLY A 107 1.88 -0.39 -2.18
C GLY A 107 2.93 -0.49 -1.07
N ARG A 108 2.72 -1.36 -0.08
CA ARG A 108 3.67 -1.58 1.03
C ARG A 108 5.00 -2.16 0.54
N ILE A 109 4.94 -3.18 -0.32
CA ILE A 109 6.13 -3.84 -0.85
C ILE A 109 6.91 -2.88 -1.73
N CYS A 110 6.25 -2.22 -2.69
CA CYS A 110 6.90 -1.29 -3.61
C CYS A 110 7.49 -0.06 -2.91
N MET A 111 6.82 0.46 -1.88
CA MET A 111 7.34 1.59 -1.11
C MET A 111 8.65 1.23 -0.40
N THR A 112 8.68 0.10 0.32
CA THR A 112 9.90 -0.38 0.99
C THR A 112 10.99 -0.71 -0.02
N LEU A 113 10.68 -1.47 -1.07
CA LEU A 113 11.67 -1.82 -2.10
C LEU A 113 12.23 -0.59 -2.81
N GLY A 114 11.40 0.39 -3.17
CA GLY A 114 11.88 1.58 -3.85
C GLY A 114 12.74 2.50 -2.98
N ILE A 115 12.48 2.57 -1.66
CA ILE A 115 13.36 3.26 -0.71
C ILE A 115 14.71 2.53 -0.59
N VAL A 116 14.69 1.20 -0.42
CA VAL A 116 15.94 0.41 -0.37
C VAL A 116 16.71 0.57 -1.68
N ASN A 117 16.02 0.54 -2.82
CA ASN A 117 16.62 0.72 -4.14
C ASN A 117 17.24 2.12 -4.32
N GLY A 118 16.63 3.17 -3.79
CA GLY A 118 17.23 4.51 -3.81
C GLY A 118 18.50 4.60 -2.97
N GLY A 119 18.55 3.91 -1.83
CA GLY A 119 19.77 3.75 -1.03
C GLY A 119 20.87 3.01 -1.79
N LEU A 120 20.52 1.92 -2.49
CA LEU A 120 21.44 1.20 -3.37
C LEU A 120 21.98 2.10 -4.49
N GLY A 121 21.12 2.91 -5.12
CA GLY A 121 21.52 3.87 -6.15
C GLY A 121 22.52 4.91 -5.64
N LEU A 122 22.38 5.40 -4.41
CA LEU A 122 23.36 6.30 -3.77
C LEU A 122 24.70 5.60 -3.51
N TRP A 123 24.68 4.31 -3.17
CA TRP A 123 25.89 3.53 -2.98
C TRP A 123 26.66 3.34 -4.29
N ILE A 124 25.96 2.90 -5.34
CA ILE A 124 26.51 2.70 -6.69
C ILE A 124 27.06 4.02 -7.26
N ALA A 125 26.36 5.13 -7.04
CA ALA A 125 26.80 6.45 -7.52
C ALA A 125 28.01 7.02 -6.74
N GLY A 126 28.54 6.30 -5.75
CA GLY A 126 29.65 6.80 -4.93
C GLY A 126 29.29 8.08 -4.17
N ALA A 127 28.02 8.26 -3.78
CA ALA A 127 27.57 9.49 -3.12
C ALA A 127 28.31 9.71 -1.80
N SER A 128 28.49 10.99 -1.43
CA SER A 128 29.15 11.35 -0.17
C SER A 128 28.41 10.81 1.05
N ASP A 129 29.14 10.54 2.13
CA ASP A 129 28.54 10.03 3.37
C ASP A 129 27.47 10.97 3.92
N LYS A 130 27.66 12.29 3.77
CA LYS A 130 26.66 13.29 4.13
C LYS A 130 25.33 13.07 3.40
N LEU A 131 25.37 12.79 2.10
CA LEU A 131 24.16 12.53 1.30
C LEU A 131 23.52 11.19 1.68
N LYS A 132 24.33 10.14 1.88
CA LYS A 132 23.84 8.82 2.32
C LYS A 132 23.15 8.91 3.68
N ILE A 133 23.77 9.60 4.65
CA ILE A 133 23.20 9.80 5.99
C ILE A 133 21.90 10.61 5.91
N ALA A 134 21.89 11.71 5.15
CA ALA A 134 20.68 12.52 4.98
C ALA A 134 19.53 11.69 4.38
N TYR A 135 19.82 10.91 3.33
CA TYR A 135 18.85 10.02 2.70
C TYR A 135 18.30 8.99 3.70
N ILE A 136 19.17 8.26 4.39
CA ILE A 136 18.78 7.21 5.35
C ILE A 136 17.94 7.82 6.48
N ALA A 137 18.36 8.96 7.04
CA ALA A 137 17.64 9.63 8.12
C ALA A 137 16.23 10.04 7.69
N THR A 138 16.09 10.70 6.53
CA THR A 138 14.79 11.13 6.01
C THR A 138 13.91 9.94 5.62
N ALA A 139 14.49 8.93 4.95
CA ALA A 139 13.79 7.72 4.54
C ALA A 139 13.27 6.94 5.74
N ALA A 140 14.11 6.72 6.76
CA ALA A 140 13.73 6.03 7.98
C ALA A 140 12.62 6.78 8.72
N ALA A 141 12.72 8.11 8.83
CA ALA A 141 11.71 8.92 9.49
C ALA A 141 10.34 8.83 8.80
N LEU A 142 10.29 9.07 7.49
CA LEU A 142 9.03 9.06 6.73
C LEU A 142 8.45 7.65 6.57
N TRP A 143 9.29 6.64 6.37
CA TRP A 143 8.84 5.25 6.33
C TRP A 143 8.27 4.80 7.68
N THR A 144 8.92 5.15 8.78
CA THR A 144 8.43 4.83 10.14
C THR A 144 7.09 5.52 10.40
N LEU A 145 6.99 6.82 10.09
CA LEU A 145 5.75 7.56 10.25
C LEU A 145 4.61 6.94 9.41
N TRP A 146 4.89 6.61 8.16
CA TRP A 146 3.94 5.90 7.31
C TRP A 146 3.53 4.55 7.89
N LEU A 147 4.48 3.75 8.37
CA LEU A 147 4.20 2.44 8.95
C LEU A 147 3.29 2.56 10.18
N LEU A 148 3.57 3.52 11.07
CA LEU A 148 2.75 3.78 12.25
C LEU A 148 1.31 4.14 11.87
N THR A 149 1.12 5.04 10.90
CA THR A 149 -0.22 5.39 10.43
C THR A 149 -0.92 4.20 9.75
N ALA A 150 -0.17 3.37 9.00
CA ALA A 150 -0.70 2.16 8.38
C ALA A 150 -1.22 1.16 9.42
N ILE A 151 -0.43 0.86 10.44
CA ILE A 151 -0.80 -0.02 11.56
C ILE A 151 -2.01 0.54 12.29
N TRP A 152 -2.00 1.83 12.61
CA TRP A 152 -3.12 2.49 13.28
C TRP A 152 -4.41 2.44 12.46
N GLY A 153 -4.33 2.64 11.14
CA GLY A 153 -5.46 2.52 10.22
C GLY A 153 -6.06 1.11 10.21
N GLU A 154 -5.22 0.08 10.16
CA GLU A 154 -5.66 -1.33 10.25
C GLU A 154 -6.35 -1.64 11.58
N TRP A 155 -5.75 -1.18 12.68
CA TRP A 155 -6.28 -1.39 14.02
C TRP A 155 -7.66 -0.73 14.23
N ARG A 156 -7.87 0.47 13.70
CA ARG A 156 -9.18 1.15 13.72
C ARG A 156 -10.26 0.35 13.01
N ILE A 157 -9.96 -0.20 11.83
CA ILE A 157 -10.91 -1.01 11.06
C ILE A 157 -11.25 -2.30 11.82
N TRP A 158 -10.25 -2.98 12.39
CA TRP A 158 -10.46 -4.19 13.18
C TRP A 158 -11.39 -3.96 14.38
N LYS A 159 -11.21 -2.85 15.12
CA LYS A 159 -12.10 -2.48 16.24
C LYS A 159 -13.55 -2.21 15.83
N MET A 160 -13.77 -1.71 14.62
CA MET A 160 -15.11 -1.37 14.12
C MET A 160 -15.85 -2.57 13.50
N THR A 161 -15.19 -3.72 13.33
CA THR A 161 -15.82 -4.90 12.71
C THR A 161 -16.55 -5.71 13.80
N PRO A 162 -17.90 -5.85 13.77
CA PRO A 162 -18.62 -6.63 14.77
C PRO A 162 -18.13 -8.08 14.76
N ARG A 163 -17.78 -8.62 15.93
CA ARG A 163 -17.48 -10.05 16.05
C ARG A 163 -18.74 -10.82 15.65
N PRO A 164 -18.68 -11.84 14.77
CA PRO A 164 -19.86 -12.64 14.48
C PRO A 164 -20.37 -13.23 15.79
N CYS A 165 -21.59 -12.85 16.17
CA CYS A 165 -22.28 -13.44 17.31
C CYS A 165 -22.34 -14.94 17.02
N ARG A 166 -21.63 -15.73 17.84
CA ARG A 166 -21.61 -17.18 17.75
C ARG A 166 -23.07 -17.61 17.75
N ARG A 167 -23.59 -18.09 16.60
CA ARG A 167 -24.96 -18.62 16.49
C ARG A 167 -25.13 -19.58 17.66
N ARG A 168 -25.85 -19.16 18.71
CA ARG A 168 -26.37 -20.05 19.72
C ARG A 168 -27.21 -21.03 18.91
N LYS A 169 -26.79 -22.30 18.83
CA LYS A 169 -27.62 -23.37 18.29
C LYS A 169 -28.93 -23.27 19.04
N LEU A 170 -29.95 -22.66 18.42
CA LEU A 170 -31.32 -22.84 18.85
C LEU A 170 -31.57 -24.32 18.63
N ARG A 171 -31.58 -25.08 19.74
CA ARG A 171 -32.17 -26.40 19.78
C ARG A 171 -33.57 -26.25 19.20
N SER A 172 -33.82 -26.96 18.10
CA SER A 172 -35.17 -27.12 17.55
C SER A 172 -36.10 -27.64 18.66
N PRO A 173 -37.33 -27.12 18.80
CA PRO A 173 -38.35 -27.79 19.58
C PRO A 173 -38.65 -29.12 18.88
N THR A 174 -38.40 -30.22 19.59
CA THR A 174 -38.78 -31.56 19.14
C THR A 174 -40.31 -31.66 19.04
N SER A 175 -40.77 -31.87 17.81
CA SER A 175 -41.90 -32.72 17.37
C SER A 175 -43.26 -32.59 18.09
N TRP A 176 -44.23 -32.04 17.36
CA TRP A 176 -45.64 -32.42 17.46
C TRP A 176 -45.86 -33.75 16.73
N THR A 177 -46.35 -34.77 17.42
CA THR A 177 -47.02 -36.02 16.98
C THR A 177 -47.17 -36.86 18.26
N HIS A 178 -48.31 -37.36 18.74
CA HIS A 178 -49.58 -37.76 18.16
C HIS A 178 -50.73 -37.47 19.15
N GLN A 179 -51.86 -36.96 18.65
CA GLN A 179 -53.18 -37.27 19.21
C GLN A 179 -53.51 -38.73 18.85
N LEU A 180 -53.80 -39.58 19.84
CA LEU A 180 -54.73 -40.71 19.73
C LEU A 180 -55.22 -41.13 21.12
N GLY A 181 -56.53 -40.95 21.33
CA GLY A 181 -57.45 -41.73 22.16
C GLY A 181 -57.10 -42.13 23.59
N GLU A 182 -57.77 -41.47 24.56
CA GLU A 182 -58.25 -42.16 25.76
C GLU A 182 -59.74 -41.88 25.95
N THR A 183 -60.49 -42.97 25.99
CA THR A 183 -61.90 -43.09 26.30
C THR A 183 -62.11 -43.11 27.82
N SER A 184 -63.33 -42.75 28.23
CA SER A 184 -64.14 -43.30 29.33
C SER A 184 -64.42 -42.42 30.57
N PHE A 185 -65.73 -42.36 30.84
CA PHE A 185 -66.53 -41.82 31.96
C PHE A 185 -66.87 -40.32 31.98
#